data_AF-A0A2N9AJT1-F1
#
_entry.id   AF-A0A2N9AJT1-F1
#
_cell.length_a   1.000
_cell.length_b   1.000
_cell.length_c   1.000
_cell.angle_alpha   90.00
_cell.angle_beta   90.00
_cell.angle_gamma   90.00
#
_symmetry.space_group_name_H-M   'P 1'
#
loop_
_entity.id
_entity.type
_entity.pdbx_description
1 polymer ?
#
loop_
_entity_poly.entity_id
_entity_poly.type
_entity_poly.pdbx_seq_one_letter_code
_entity_poly.pdbx_strand_id
1 'polypeptide(L)' 'MSEDTEQSAAEMRSLLRFAQGLGLDEAIVRLIYETVWWEASESGASDDDRMTEVRKRMLTAVCGA' A
#
# COMPACT_ATOMS: atom_id res chain seq x y z
N MET A 1 -17.47 7.80 -4.41
CA MET A 1 -16.92 8.95 -3.66
C MET A 1 -16.74 8.64 -2.17
N SER A 2 -17.78 8.21 -1.43
CA SER A 2 -17.60 7.83 0.00
C SER A 2 -17.04 6.43 0.20
N GLU A 3 -17.48 5.45 -0.58
CA GLU A 3 -16.99 4.06 -0.51
C GLU A 3 -15.49 3.97 -0.81
N ASP A 4 -15.00 4.70 -1.82
CA ASP A 4 -13.57 4.75 -2.17
C ASP A 4 -12.71 5.32 -1.02
N THR A 5 -13.27 6.27 -0.26
CA THR A 5 -12.58 6.91 0.87
C THR A 5 -12.56 6.00 2.10
N GLU A 6 -13.68 5.33 2.40
CA GLU A 6 -13.77 4.38 3.51
C GLU A 6 -12.95 3.12 3.25
N GLN A 7 -12.96 2.62 2.01
CA GLN A 7 -12.13 1.52 1.55
C GLN A 7 -10.65 1.88 1.65
N SER A 8 -10.22 3.02 1.09
CA SER A 8 -8.83 3.49 1.21
C SER A 8 -8.39 3.63 2.67
N ALA A 9 -9.27 4.13 3.55
CA ALA A 9 -8.97 4.24 4.96
C ALA A 9 -8.84 2.86 5.66
N ALA A 10 -9.67 1.89 5.28
CA ALA A 10 -9.58 0.52 5.78
C ALA A 10 -8.31 -0.18 5.30
N GLU A 11 -7.97 -0.03 4.02
CA GLU A 11 -6.73 -0.52 3.43
C GLU A 11 -5.51 0.07 4.14
N MET A 12 -5.47 1.40 4.33
CA MET A 12 -4.38 2.07 5.02
C MET A 12 -4.22 1.59 6.46
N ARG A 13 -5.32 1.42 7.22
CA ARG A 13 -5.26 0.85 8.58
C ARG A 13 -4.68 -0.56 8.59
N SER A 14 -5.04 -1.39 7.61
CA SER A 14 -4.52 -2.75 7.47
C SER A 14 -3.03 -2.75 7.16
N LEU A 15 -2.61 -1.92 6.21
CA LEU A 15 -1.22 -1.75 5.77
C LEU A 15 -0.32 -1.24 6.90
N LEU A 16 -0.78 -0.26 7.67
CA LEU A 16 -0.04 0.25 8.82
C LEU A 16 0.15 -0.82 9.90
N ARG A 17 -0.86 -1.64 10.17
CA ARG A 17 -0.72 -2.77 11.10
C ARG A 17 0.28 -3.81 10.61
N PHE A 18 0.28 -4.10 9.30
CA PHE A 18 1.24 -4.99 8.69
C PHE A 18 2.68 -4.43 8.78
N ALA A 19 2.86 -3.16 8.41
CA ALA A 19 4.12 -2.45 8.46
C ALA A 19 4.70 -2.31 9.88
N GLN A 20 3.85 -2.15 10.89
CA GLN A 20 4.27 -2.17 12.31
C GLN A 20 4.97 -3.49 12.68
N GLY A 21 4.50 -4.63 12.17
CA GLY A 21 5.16 -5.93 12.37
C GLY A 21 6.52 -6.04 11.68
N LEU A 22 6.79 -5.16 10.72
CA LEU A 22 8.05 -5.09 9.98
C LEU A 22 8.98 -3.97 10.45
N GLY A 23 8.52 -3.11 11.38
CA GLY A 23 9.26 -1.92 11.81
C GLY A 23 9.37 -0.82 10.74
N LEU A 24 8.45 -0.81 9.76
CA LEU A 24 8.46 0.16 8.66
C LEU A 24 7.72 1.45 9.04
N ASP A 25 8.27 2.60 8.64
CA ASP A 25 7.72 3.92 8.94
C ASP A 25 6.42 4.21 8.17
N GLU A 26 5.48 4.90 8.81
CA GLU A 26 4.19 5.25 8.22
C GLU A 26 4.32 6.12 6.94
N ALA A 27 5.30 7.03 6.88
CA ALA A 27 5.50 7.84 5.68
C ALA A 27 5.95 6.98 4.50
N ILE A 28 6.79 5.96 4.75
CA ILE A 28 7.20 5.00 3.72
C ILE A 28 6.02 4.14 3.27
N VAL A 29 5.17 3.71 4.20
CA VAL A 29 3.93 2.98 3.88
C VAL A 29 3.02 3.80 2.97
N ARG A 30 2.79 5.07 3.31
CA ARG A 30 1.94 5.97 2.53
C ARG A 30 2.51 6.23 1.15
N LEU A 31 3.82 6.48 1.06
CA LEU A 31 4.52 6.66 -0.21
C LEU A 31 4.36 5.45 -1.13
N ILE A 32 4.56 4.23 -0.60
CA ILE A 32 4.39 2.99 -1.36
C ILE A 32 2.94 2.84 -1.84
N TYR A 33 1.97 3.06 -0.95
CA TYR A 33 0.56 2.96 -1.29
C TYR A 33 0.15 3.91 -2.42
N GLU A 34 0.52 5.19 -2.33
CA GLU A 34 0.19 6.21 -3.33
C GLU A 34 0.90 5.94 -4.66
N THR A 35 2.16 5.52 -4.62
CA THR A 35 2.92 5.16 -5.82
C THR A 35 2.25 4.02 -6.57
N VAL A 36 1.91 2.93 -5.87
CA VAL A 36 1.25 1.77 -6.47
C VAL A 36 -0.18 2.11 -6.91
N TRP A 37 -0.89 2.99 -6.19
CA TRP A 37 -2.20 3.47 -6.61
C TRP A 37 -2.17 4.16 -7.97
N TRP A 38 -1.18 5.05 -8.18
CA TRP A 38 -1.01 5.73 -9.47
C TRP A 38 -0.65 4.75 -10.59
N GLU A 39 0.32 3.86 -10.35
CA GLU A 39 0.72 2.85 -11.34
C GLU A 39 -0.42 1.88 -11.70
N ALA A 40 -1.23 1.47 -10.72
CA ALA A 40 -2.41 0.65 -10.94
C ALA A 40 -3.46 1.39 -11.77
N SER A 41 -3.64 2.69 -11.53
CA SER A 41 -4.55 3.54 -12.31
C SER A 41 -4.10 3.66 -13.77
N GLU A 42 -2.80 3.74 -14.04
CA GLU A 42 -2.26 3.78 -15.40
C GLU A 42 -2.33 2.44 -16.13
N SER A 43 -2.13 1.33 -15.42
CA SER A 43 -2.14 -0.02 -15.99
C SER A 43 -3.51 -0.69 -16.03
N GLY A 44 -4.51 -0.12 -15.34
CA GLY A 44 -5.83 -0.73 -15.15
C GLY A 44 -5.79 -1.99 -14.29
N ALA A 45 -4.82 -2.09 -13.38
CA ALA A 45 -4.67 -3.25 -12.50
C ALA A 45 -5.83 -3.38 -11.51
N SER A 46 -6.16 -4.62 -11.14
CA SER A 46 -7.16 -4.90 -10.11
C SER A 46 -6.69 -4.39 -8.73
N ASP A 47 -7.63 -4.10 -7.85
CA ASP A 47 -7.33 -3.75 -6.45
C ASP A 47 -6.54 -4.84 -5.73
N ASP A 48 -6.79 -6.12 -6.04
CA ASP A 48 -6.04 -7.24 -5.44
C ASP A 48 -4.57 -7.25 -5.90
N ASP A 49 -4.32 -6.95 -7.17
CA ASP A 49 -2.97 -6.83 -7.72
C ASP A 49 -2.25 -5.62 -7.12
N ARG A 50 -2.94 -4.47 -7.06
CA ARG A 50 -2.48 -3.24 -6.40
C ARG A 50 -2.06 -3.53 -4.96
N MET A 51 -2.92 -4.18 -4.17
CA MET A 51 -2.63 -4.49 -2.77
C MET A 51 -1.54 -5.55 -2.59
N THR A 52 -1.37 -6.45 -3.54
CA THR A 52 -0.26 -7.41 -3.56
C THR A 52 1.06 -6.70 -3.79
N GLU A 53 1.12 -5.78 -4.75
CA GLU A 53 2.33 -5.00 -5.04
C GLU A 53 2.73 -4.06 -3.90
N VAL A 54 1.76 -3.42 -3.23
CA VAL A 54 2.03 -2.62 -2.02
C VAL A 54 2.77 -3.46 -0.96
N ARG A 55 2.27 -4.66 -0.65
CA ARG A 55 2.90 -5.53 0.35
C ARG A 55 4.29 -6.01 -0.08
N LYS A 56 4.48 -6.34 -1.36
CA LYS A 56 5.79 -6.70 -1.90
C LYS A 56 6.80 -5.56 -1.72
N ARG A 57 6.44 -4.33 -2.10
CA ARG A 57 7.31 -3.17 -1.96
C ARG A 57 7.62 -2.82 -0.50
N MET A 58 6.69 -3.03 0.42
CA MET A 58 6.97 -2.91 1.86
C MET A 58 8.02 -3.91 2.34
N LEU A 59 7.93 -5.18 1.90
CA LEU A 59 8.92 -6.19 2.24
C LEU A 59 10.29 -5.84 1.64
N THR A 60 10.33 -5.36 0.40
CA THR A 60 11.58 -4.89 -0.23
C THR A 60 12.20 -3.71 0.52
N ALA A 61 11.39 -2.74 0.96
CA ALA A 61 11.88 -1.59 1.73
C ALA A 61 12.52 -2.01 3.07
N VAL A 62 12.04 -3.10 3.67
CA VAL A 62 12.55 -3.64 4.95
C VAL A 62 13.77 -4.52 4.75
N CYS A 63 13.79 -5.33 3.69
CA CYS A 63 14.92 -6.20 3.37
C CYS A 63 16.16 -5.44 2.90
N GLY A 64 16.04 -4.14 2.61
CA GLY A 64 17.10 -3.34 2.01
C GLY A 64 17.22 -3.66 0.51
N ALA A 65 17.39 -2.62 -0.29
CA ALA A 65 17.85 -2.75 -1.67
C ALA A 65 19.34 -3.15 -1.70
#